data_AF-A0A8A3PR52-F1
#
_entry.id   AF-A0A8A3PR52-F1
#
_cell.length_a   1.000
_cell.length_b   1.000
_cell.length_c   1.000
_cell.angle_alpha   90.00
_cell.angle_beta   90.00
_cell.angle_gamma   90.00
#
_symmetry.space_group_name_H-M   'P 1'
#
loop_
_entity.id
_entity.type
_entity.pdbx_description
1 polymer ?
#
loop_
_entity_poly.entity_id
_entity_poly.type
_entity_poly.pdbx_seq_one_letter_code
_entity_poly.pdbx_strand_id
1 'polypeptide(L)'
;MNTHSIRTSIISLANPWLDWVPPSSAPQTALTLNTEMNDLCALHPTRLYFFGTLPLTAPTPSILQSLAHLRTLPHCRGVILGTSGLGTGLDDPALLPILTSLATSPPLPLFLHPHYGLPASVFGPRASNSGHVLPLALGFPMETTIATTRMLLAGVFDAVPALQVILAHSGGALPFLAARIDSCIVHDAHLQQAEPRTSIWDVLRRNIWLDAVVYGEVGVRGALGVSGADRVMFGTDAPFFPPLDHVAEDGGEGGGGRGEGGKWLSVELNMDAIRKACGAGSEEEKAVLGGNAIRLFGLDVSDDVCRT
;
A
#
# COMPACT_ATOMS: atom_id res chain seq x y z
N MET A 1 -7.41 -5.55 15.81
CA MET A 1 -8.31 -4.38 15.69
C MET A 1 -8.73 -3.83 17.05
N ASN A 2 -9.54 -4.54 17.86
CA ASN A 2 -10.05 -4.04 19.15
C ASN A 2 -8.95 -3.59 20.12
N THR A 3 -7.91 -4.40 20.32
CA THR A 3 -6.75 -4.09 21.19
C THR A 3 -6.05 -2.77 20.85
N HIS A 4 -6.11 -2.37 19.58
CA HIS A 4 -5.47 -1.16 19.04
C HIS A 4 -6.45 -0.05 18.70
N SER A 5 -7.71 -0.17 19.13
CA SER A 5 -8.75 0.81 18.83
C SER A 5 -8.94 1.08 17.33
N ILE A 6 -8.66 0.09 16.48
CA ILE A 6 -8.89 0.17 15.03
C ILE A 6 -10.34 -0.22 14.76
N ARG A 7 -11.15 0.77 14.37
CA ARG A 7 -12.57 0.57 14.04
C ARG A 7 -12.72 -0.26 12.77
N THR A 8 -12.10 0.19 11.68
CA THR A 8 -12.27 -0.35 10.33
C THR A 8 -10.93 -0.74 9.75
N SER A 9 -10.88 -1.90 9.10
CA SER A 9 -9.75 -2.39 8.33
C SER A 9 -10.15 -2.65 6.89
N ILE A 10 -9.32 -2.21 5.95
CA ILE A 10 -9.36 -2.67 4.57
C ILE A 10 -8.29 -3.74 4.44
N ILE A 11 -8.69 -5.01 4.45
CA ILE A 11 -7.78 -6.16 4.42
C ILE A 11 -7.41 -6.52 2.98
N SER A 12 -6.32 -7.26 2.79
CA SER A 12 -5.86 -7.68 1.47
C SER A 12 -5.17 -9.03 1.55
N LEU A 13 -5.21 -9.79 0.45
CA LEU A 13 -4.37 -10.99 0.33
C LEU A 13 -2.90 -10.57 0.43
N ALA A 14 -2.13 -11.27 1.25
CA ALA A 14 -0.69 -11.04 1.38
C ALA A 14 0.07 -11.44 0.11
N ASN A 15 1.28 -10.89 -0.05
CA ASN A 15 2.21 -11.32 -1.10
C ASN A 15 2.52 -12.84 -0.98
N PRO A 16 2.74 -13.56 -2.09
CA PRO A 16 2.88 -13.08 -3.48
C PRO A 16 1.57 -13.10 -4.28
N TRP A 17 0.42 -12.90 -3.63
CA TRP A 17 -0.89 -12.89 -4.28
C TRP A 17 -1.13 -14.12 -5.17
N LEU A 18 -1.34 -13.90 -6.47
CA LEU A 18 -1.57 -14.93 -7.47
C LEU A 18 -0.48 -14.96 -8.55
N ASP A 19 0.66 -14.30 -8.31
CA ASP A 19 1.70 -14.07 -9.32
C ASP A 19 2.38 -15.40 -9.76
N TRP A 20 2.20 -16.46 -8.98
CA TRP A 20 2.72 -17.81 -9.22
C TRP A 20 1.66 -18.78 -9.76
N VAL A 21 0.39 -18.40 -9.78
CA VAL A 21 -0.71 -19.31 -10.14
C VAL A 21 -0.73 -19.51 -11.67
N PRO A 22 -0.85 -20.75 -12.18
CA PRO A 22 -0.89 -20.99 -13.62
C PRO A 22 -2.00 -20.19 -14.34
N PRO A 23 -1.75 -19.68 -15.57
CA PRO A 23 -2.70 -18.86 -16.31
C PRO A 23 -4.09 -19.49 -16.48
N SER A 24 -4.16 -20.82 -16.59
CA SER A 24 -5.40 -21.57 -16.79
C SER A 24 -6.29 -21.64 -15.54
N SER A 25 -5.70 -21.59 -14.34
CA SER A 25 -6.42 -21.66 -13.06
C SER A 25 -6.57 -20.30 -12.39
N ALA A 26 -5.70 -19.32 -12.71
CA ALA A 26 -5.65 -18.03 -12.05
C ALA A 26 -7.01 -17.29 -12.01
N PRO A 27 -7.82 -17.23 -13.09
CA PRO A 27 -9.12 -16.55 -13.05
C PRO A 27 -10.09 -17.16 -12.03
N GLN A 28 -10.16 -18.50 -11.96
CA GLN A 28 -11.03 -19.19 -11.01
C GLN A 28 -10.52 -19.02 -9.57
N THR A 29 -9.20 -19.06 -9.36
CA THR A 29 -8.60 -18.82 -8.04
C THR A 29 -8.89 -17.40 -7.54
N ALA A 30 -8.75 -16.38 -8.40
CA ALA A 30 -9.08 -14.99 -8.07
C ALA A 30 -10.56 -14.82 -7.74
N LEU A 31 -11.46 -15.44 -8.51
CA LEU A 31 -12.90 -15.41 -8.23
C LEU A 31 -13.22 -15.98 -6.85
N THR A 32 -12.69 -17.17 -6.53
CA THR A 32 -12.92 -17.83 -5.24
C THR A 32 -12.41 -16.97 -4.08
N LEU A 33 -11.16 -16.53 -4.13
CA LEU A 33 -10.56 -15.75 -3.03
C LEU A 33 -11.25 -14.40 -2.82
N ASN A 34 -11.60 -13.69 -3.90
CA ASN A 34 -12.30 -12.41 -3.78
C ASN A 34 -13.72 -12.58 -3.23
N THR A 35 -14.40 -13.67 -3.58
CA THR A 35 -15.72 -14.00 -3.01
C THR A 35 -15.60 -14.30 -1.52
N GLU A 36 -14.63 -15.14 -1.12
CA GLU A 36 -14.38 -15.47 0.29
C GLU A 36 -14.00 -14.23 1.13
N MET A 37 -13.18 -13.33 0.58
CA MET A 37 -12.83 -12.07 1.23
C MET A 37 -14.05 -11.16 1.42
N ASN A 38 -14.94 -11.10 0.42
CA ASN A 38 -16.19 -10.36 0.52
C ASN A 38 -17.10 -10.96 1.61
N ASP A 39 -17.22 -12.28 1.66
CA ASP A 39 -18.05 -12.99 2.65
C ASP A 39 -17.49 -12.82 4.07
N LEU A 40 -16.16 -12.85 4.24
CA LEU A 40 -15.49 -12.53 5.49
C LEU A 40 -15.80 -11.10 5.95
N CYS A 41 -15.78 -10.14 5.03
CA CYS A 41 -16.11 -8.74 5.34
C CYS A 41 -17.59 -8.58 5.74
N ALA A 42 -18.49 -9.36 5.13
CA ALA A 42 -19.91 -9.34 5.44
C ALA A 42 -20.24 -9.79 6.88
N LEU A 43 -19.34 -10.53 7.55
CA LEU A 43 -19.48 -10.84 8.98
C LEU A 43 -19.36 -9.59 9.87
N HIS A 44 -18.69 -8.54 9.39
CA HIS A 44 -18.49 -7.27 10.11
C HIS A 44 -18.58 -6.07 9.14
N PRO A 45 -19.76 -5.79 8.57
CA PRO A 45 -19.92 -5.01 7.33
C PRO A 45 -19.52 -3.53 7.39
N THR A 46 -19.43 -2.93 8.58
CA THR A 46 -18.94 -1.54 8.81
C THR A 46 -17.51 -1.48 9.34
N ARG A 47 -16.91 -2.65 9.61
CA ARG A 47 -15.57 -2.79 10.18
C ARG A 47 -14.59 -3.44 9.22
N LEU A 48 -15.04 -4.23 8.26
CA LEU A 48 -14.20 -4.93 7.31
C LEU A 48 -14.59 -4.59 5.87
N TYR A 49 -13.58 -4.20 5.11
CA TYR A 49 -13.59 -4.06 3.66
C TYR A 49 -12.34 -4.74 3.12
N PHE A 50 -12.19 -4.85 1.80
CA PHE A 50 -10.98 -5.46 1.24
C PHE A 50 -10.51 -4.85 -0.08
N PHE A 51 -9.23 -5.04 -0.36
CA PHE A 51 -8.65 -4.90 -1.69
C PHE A 51 -8.65 -6.26 -2.39
N GLY A 52 -9.22 -6.31 -3.59
CA GLY A 52 -9.27 -7.52 -4.41
C GLY A 52 -7.90 -7.91 -4.97
N THR A 53 -7.71 -9.21 -5.22
CA THR A 53 -6.54 -9.73 -5.94
C THR A 53 -6.88 -10.00 -7.42
N LEU A 54 -5.90 -9.90 -8.31
CA LEU A 54 -6.08 -10.09 -9.75
C LEU A 54 -5.31 -11.31 -10.28
N PRO A 55 -5.83 -12.01 -11.30
CA PRO A 55 -5.16 -13.15 -11.91
C PRO A 55 -4.13 -12.69 -12.96
N LEU A 56 -3.06 -12.02 -12.54
CA LEU A 56 -2.11 -11.32 -13.44
C LEU A 56 -1.35 -12.24 -14.41
N THR A 57 -1.31 -13.55 -14.15
CA THR A 57 -0.75 -14.53 -15.09
C THR A 57 -1.72 -14.91 -16.22
N ALA A 58 -3.01 -14.58 -16.09
CA ALA A 58 -4.02 -14.87 -17.09
C ALA A 58 -4.01 -13.84 -18.24
N PRO A 59 -4.63 -14.15 -19.40
CA PRO A 59 -4.80 -13.18 -20.47
C PRO A 59 -5.58 -11.94 -20.03
N THR A 60 -5.24 -10.77 -20.60
CA THR A 60 -5.88 -9.48 -20.28
C THR A 60 -7.41 -9.51 -20.24
N PRO A 61 -8.14 -10.18 -21.15
CA PRO A 61 -9.60 -10.28 -21.06
C PRO A 61 -10.10 -10.90 -19.75
N SER A 62 -9.41 -11.92 -19.22
CA SER A 62 -9.76 -12.56 -17.95
C SER A 62 -9.48 -11.66 -16.76
N ILE A 63 -8.41 -10.87 -16.80
CA ILE A 63 -8.10 -9.86 -15.77
C ILE A 63 -9.18 -8.77 -15.76
N LEU A 64 -9.60 -8.29 -16.93
CA LEU A 64 -10.68 -7.30 -17.05
C LEU A 64 -12.03 -7.85 -16.54
N GLN A 65 -12.33 -9.14 -16.80
CA GLN A 65 -13.51 -9.79 -16.23
C GLN A 65 -13.44 -9.89 -14.70
N SER A 66 -12.27 -10.18 -14.14
CA SER A 66 -12.05 -10.18 -12.69
C SER A 66 -12.29 -8.79 -12.08
N LEU A 67 -11.81 -7.72 -12.73
CA LEU A 67 -12.11 -6.33 -12.33
C LEU A 67 -13.61 -5.99 -12.39
N ALA A 68 -14.32 -6.46 -13.41
CA ALA A 68 -15.77 -6.28 -13.50
C ALA A 68 -16.49 -6.97 -12.34
N HIS A 69 -16.07 -8.18 -11.97
CA HIS A 69 -16.61 -8.90 -10.82
C HIS A 69 -16.32 -8.17 -9.50
N LEU A 70 -15.08 -7.71 -9.28
CA LEU A 70 -14.71 -6.97 -8.06
C LEU A 70 -15.59 -5.76 -7.80
N ARG A 71 -16.04 -5.06 -8.85
CA ARG A 71 -16.98 -3.92 -8.72
C ARG A 71 -18.37 -4.31 -8.25
N THR A 72 -18.76 -5.57 -8.41
CA THR A 72 -20.06 -6.07 -7.92
C THR A 72 -20.03 -6.46 -6.45
N LEU A 73 -18.84 -6.57 -5.84
CA LEU A 73 -18.67 -7.03 -4.47
C LEU A 73 -18.84 -5.86 -3.49
N PRO A 74 -19.84 -5.89 -2.58
CA PRO A 74 -20.19 -4.75 -1.71
C PRO A 74 -19.06 -4.24 -0.83
N HIS A 75 -18.15 -5.12 -0.42
CA HIS A 75 -17.07 -4.79 0.52
C HIS A 75 -15.72 -4.50 -0.17
N CYS A 76 -15.64 -4.61 -1.49
CA CYS A 76 -14.42 -4.32 -2.25
C CYS A 76 -14.21 -2.80 -2.34
N ARG A 77 -12.98 -2.32 -2.11
CA ARG A 77 -12.59 -0.89 -2.14
C ARG A 77 -11.36 -0.57 -2.98
N GLY A 78 -10.90 -1.53 -3.77
CA GLY A 78 -9.78 -1.37 -4.69
C GLY A 78 -9.13 -2.71 -5.02
N VAL A 79 -7.90 -2.67 -5.50
CA VAL A 79 -7.09 -3.87 -5.77
C VAL A 79 -5.73 -3.78 -5.11
N ILE A 80 -5.15 -4.91 -4.70
CA ILE A 80 -3.75 -5.00 -4.31
C ILE A 80 -2.96 -5.68 -5.44
N LEU A 81 -1.77 -5.19 -5.74
CA LEU A 81 -0.91 -5.72 -6.82
C LEU A 81 0.56 -5.52 -6.47
N GLY A 82 1.39 -6.49 -6.89
CA GLY A 82 2.84 -6.46 -6.75
C GLY A 82 3.55 -5.69 -7.85
N THR A 83 4.85 -5.44 -7.70
CA THR A 83 5.60 -4.61 -8.66
C THR A 83 5.93 -5.27 -10.00
N SER A 84 5.65 -6.57 -10.16
CA SER A 84 5.91 -7.33 -11.39
C SER A 84 4.89 -7.09 -12.50
N GLY A 85 3.68 -6.61 -12.20
CA GLY A 85 2.63 -6.42 -13.20
C GLY A 85 2.28 -7.73 -13.91
N LEU A 86 2.45 -7.78 -15.23
CA LEU A 86 2.26 -9.00 -16.03
C LEU A 86 3.54 -9.87 -16.13
N GLY A 87 4.57 -9.57 -15.33
CA GLY A 87 5.87 -10.26 -15.29
C GLY A 87 7.06 -9.39 -15.71
N THR A 88 6.81 -8.23 -16.30
CA THR A 88 7.79 -7.32 -16.92
C THR A 88 7.88 -5.96 -16.20
N GLY A 89 7.02 -5.73 -15.19
CA GLY A 89 6.93 -4.50 -14.43
C GLY A 89 5.66 -3.69 -14.73
N LEU A 90 5.57 -2.51 -14.11
CA LEU A 90 4.39 -1.64 -14.15
C LEU A 90 4.41 -0.61 -15.29
N ASP A 91 5.54 -0.50 -15.98
CA ASP A 91 5.73 0.28 -17.20
C ASP A 91 5.48 -0.54 -18.47
N ASP A 92 5.02 -1.79 -18.36
CA ASP A 92 4.60 -2.59 -19.51
C ASP A 92 3.35 -1.98 -20.17
N PRO A 93 3.40 -1.59 -21.46
CA PRO A 93 2.23 -1.09 -22.17
C PRO A 93 1.03 -2.05 -22.16
N ALA A 94 1.27 -3.37 -22.05
CA ALA A 94 0.20 -4.37 -21.93
C ALA A 94 -0.60 -4.26 -20.63
N LEU A 95 -0.09 -3.55 -19.62
CA LEU A 95 -0.80 -3.25 -18.37
C LEU A 95 -1.76 -2.06 -18.52
N LEU A 96 -1.60 -1.20 -19.53
CA LEU A 96 -2.43 0.01 -19.70
C LEU A 96 -3.94 -0.27 -19.75
N PRO A 97 -4.46 -1.32 -20.43
CA PRO A 97 -5.89 -1.64 -20.39
C PRO A 97 -6.39 -1.95 -18.97
N ILE A 98 -5.55 -2.59 -18.14
CA ILE A 98 -5.87 -2.95 -16.76
C ILE A 98 -5.88 -1.69 -15.89
N LEU A 99 -4.84 -0.83 -16.00
CA LEU A 99 -4.77 0.44 -15.28
C LEU A 99 -5.91 1.39 -15.67
N THR A 100 -6.26 1.45 -16.95
CA THR A 100 -7.41 2.21 -17.46
C THR A 100 -8.72 1.68 -16.87
N SER A 101 -8.87 0.36 -16.82
CA SER A 101 -10.02 -0.26 -16.18
C SER A 101 -10.09 0.14 -14.72
N LEU A 102 -9.01 0.09 -13.93
CA LEU A 102 -8.99 0.52 -12.52
C LEU A 102 -9.50 1.95 -12.31
N ALA A 103 -9.15 2.87 -13.22
CA ALA A 103 -9.58 4.26 -13.16
C ALA A 103 -11.05 4.50 -13.60
N THR A 104 -11.71 3.51 -14.21
CA THR A 104 -13.09 3.63 -14.72
C THR A 104 -14.12 3.54 -13.60
N SER A 105 -15.23 4.29 -13.71
CA SER A 105 -16.29 4.35 -12.69
C SER A 105 -17.07 3.03 -12.50
N PRO A 106 -17.33 2.58 -11.25
CA PRO A 106 -16.72 3.09 -10.01
C PRO A 106 -15.22 2.76 -9.96
N PRO A 107 -14.36 3.73 -9.60
CA PRO A 107 -12.91 3.52 -9.60
C PRO A 107 -12.51 2.52 -8.52
N LEU A 108 -11.49 1.72 -8.82
CA LEU A 108 -10.84 0.82 -7.89
C LEU A 108 -9.39 1.30 -7.69
N PRO A 109 -9.07 2.03 -6.61
CA PRO A 109 -7.70 2.42 -6.31
C PRO A 109 -6.76 1.20 -6.26
N LEU A 110 -5.56 1.38 -6.80
CA LEU A 110 -4.49 0.37 -6.77
C LEU A 110 -3.66 0.54 -5.50
N PHE A 111 -3.71 -0.41 -4.58
CA PHE A 111 -2.72 -0.53 -3.52
C PHE A 111 -1.48 -1.29 -4.05
N LEU A 112 -0.43 -0.54 -4.35
CA LEU A 112 0.84 -1.09 -4.83
C LEU A 112 1.72 -1.49 -3.63
N HIS A 113 2.11 -2.76 -3.60
CA HIS A 113 2.81 -3.33 -2.45
C HIS A 113 4.07 -4.11 -2.90
N PRO A 114 5.17 -4.06 -2.13
CA PRO A 114 6.40 -4.78 -2.46
C PRO A 114 6.29 -6.28 -2.14
N HIS A 115 7.17 -7.07 -2.75
CA HIS A 115 7.37 -8.48 -2.43
C HIS A 115 8.75 -8.96 -2.87
N TYR A 116 9.14 -8.61 -4.09
CA TYR A 116 10.32 -9.18 -4.75
C TYR A 116 11.64 -8.64 -4.21
N GLY A 117 11.60 -7.46 -3.58
CA GLY A 117 12.75 -6.77 -3.03
C GLY A 117 13.81 -6.47 -4.09
N LEU A 118 15.07 -6.61 -3.69
CA LEU A 118 16.23 -6.44 -4.55
C LEU A 118 16.98 -7.76 -4.70
N PRO A 119 17.79 -7.94 -5.76
CA PRO A 119 18.64 -9.13 -5.89
C PRO A 119 19.50 -9.32 -4.64
N ALA A 120 19.49 -10.52 -4.05
CA ALA A 120 20.15 -10.78 -2.77
C ALA A 120 21.65 -10.43 -2.75
N SER A 121 22.31 -10.44 -3.92
CA SER A 121 23.71 -10.07 -4.08
C SER A 121 24.02 -8.62 -3.64
N VAL A 122 23.05 -7.69 -3.69
CA VAL A 122 23.27 -6.29 -3.28
C VAL A 122 23.48 -6.14 -1.77
N PHE A 123 23.05 -7.13 -0.97
CA PHE A 123 23.20 -7.12 0.48
C PHE A 123 24.56 -7.64 0.96
N GLY A 124 25.37 -8.19 0.04
CA GLY A 124 26.73 -8.63 0.30
C GLY A 124 26.85 -9.96 1.05
N PRO A 125 28.07 -10.47 1.21
CA PRO A 125 28.33 -11.83 1.73
C PRO A 125 28.02 -12.02 3.22
N ARG A 126 27.78 -10.92 3.96
CA ARG A 126 27.45 -10.96 5.39
C ARG A 126 25.96 -10.72 5.68
N ALA A 127 25.12 -10.66 4.65
CA ALA A 127 23.69 -10.35 4.79
C ALA A 127 22.95 -11.27 5.78
N SER A 128 23.32 -12.55 5.83
CA SER A 128 22.75 -13.53 6.77
C SER A 128 22.93 -13.14 8.24
N ASN A 129 23.94 -12.34 8.58
CA ASN A 129 24.16 -11.85 9.94
C ASN A 129 23.17 -10.76 10.36
N SER A 130 22.42 -10.19 9.40
CA SER A 130 21.45 -9.12 9.64
C SER A 130 20.01 -9.62 9.69
N GLY A 131 19.79 -10.95 9.73
CA GLY A 131 18.45 -11.54 9.65
C GLY A 131 17.69 -11.03 8.43
N HIS A 132 16.45 -10.60 8.63
CA HIS A 132 15.60 -10.03 7.57
C HIS A 132 15.67 -8.50 7.46
N VAL A 133 16.55 -7.83 8.21
CA VAL A 133 16.58 -6.35 8.27
C VAL A 133 16.85 -5.74 6.90
N LEU A 134 17.89 -6.21 6.18
CA LEU A 134 18.23 -5.65 4.87
C LEU A 134 17.12 -5.84 3.81
N PRO A 135 16.57 -7.06 3.58
CA PRO A 135 15.51 -7.23 2.59
C PRO A 135 14.20 -6.51 2.96
N LEU A 136 13.82 -6.47 4.24
CA LEU A 136 12.56 -5.84 4.66
C LEU A 136 12.68 -4.31 4.78
N ALA A 137 13.71 -3.80 5.45
CA ALA A 137 13.85 -2.36 5.72
C ALA A 137 14.39 -1.57 4.52
N LEU A 138 15.13 -2.22 3.60
CA LEU A 138 15.68 -1.57 2.41
C LEU A 138 15.10 -2.13 1.13
N GLY A 139 15.06 -3.46 0.98
CA GLY A 139 14.60 -4.10 -0.25
C GLY A 139 13.19 -3.69 -0.66
N PHE A 140 12.22 -3.86 0.23
CA PHE A 140 10.82 -3.53 -0.01
C PHE A 140 10.57 -2.05 -0.38
N PRO A 141 10.98 -1.05 0.43
CA PRO A 141 10.74 0.34 0.06
C PRO A 141 11.50 0.77 -1.20
N MET A 142 12.69 0.21 -1.48
CA MET A 142 13.40 0.48 -2.73
C MET A 142 12.67 -0.10 -3.94
N GLU A 143 12.13 -1.32 -3.83
CA GLU A 143 11.31 -1.95 -4.88
C GLU A 143 10.10 -1.06 -5.24
N THR A 144 9.32 -0.61 -4.25
CA THR A 144 8.19 0.31 -4.45
C THR A 144 8.61 1.61 -5.13
N THR A 145 9.75 2.18 -4.71
CA THR A 145 10.29 3.42 -5.28
C THR A 145 10.65 3.24 -6.76
N ILE A 146 11.35 2.16 -7.10
CA ILE A 146 11.76 1.84 -8.48
C ILE A 146 10.52 1.62 -9.35
N ALA A 147 9.59 0.79 -8.90
CA ALA A 147 8.38 0.46 -9.64
C ALA A 147 7.53 1.70 -9.94
N THR A 148 7.32 2.57 -8.95
CA THR A 148 6.57 3.82 -9.13
C THR A 148 7.30 4.81 -10.04
N THR A 149 8.62 4.91 -9.91
CA THR A 149 9.43 5.78 -10.78
C THR A 149 9.38 5.30 -12.23
N ARG A 150 9.38 3.99 -12.47
CA ARG A 150 9.18 3.40 -13.81
C ARG A 150 7.82 3.78 -14.40
N MET A 151 6.73 3.67 -13.62
CA MET A 151 5.39 4.11 -14.07
C MET A 151 5.38 5.59 -14.47
N LEU A 152 5.99 6.46 -13.66
CA LEU A 152 6.10 7.89 -13.95
C LEU A 152 6.87 8.13 -15.27
N LEU A 153 8.05 7.52 -15.42
CA LEU A 153 8.90 7.73 -16.60
C LEU A 153 8.28 7.17 -17.88
N ALA A 154 7.45 6.13 -17.76
CA ALA A 154 6.69 5.55 -18.87
C ALA A 154 5.41 6.33 -19.24
N GLY A 155 5.11 7.43 -18.53
CA GLY A 155 3.92 8.25 -18.82
C GLY A 155 2.60 7.57 -18.44
N VAL A 156 2.61 6.61 -17.51
CA VAL A 156 1.39 5.89 -17.08
C VAL A 156 0.33 6.86 -16.56
N PHE A 157 0.74 7.86 -15.79
CA PHE A 157 -0.16 8.87 -15.23
C PHE A 157 -0.63 9.91 -16.25
N ASP A 158 0.09 10.07 -17.37
CA ASP A 158 -0.37 10.87 -18.51
C ASP A 158 -1.40 10.09 -19.34
N ALA A 159 -1.17 8.78 -19.52
CA ALA A 159 -2.08 7.89 -20.25
C ALA A 159 -3.38 7.60 -19.47
N VAL A 160 -3.30 7.51 -18.14
CA VAL A 160 -4.43 7.24 -17.25
C VAL A 160 -4.50 8.29 -16.13
N PRO A 161 -4.87 9.54 -16.44
CA PRO A 161 -4.81 10.66 -15.48
C PRO A 161 -5.74 10.52 -14.28
N ALA A 162 -6.78 9.69 -14.41
CA ALA A 162 -7.71 9.39 -13.32
C ALA A 162 -7.24 8.24 -12.39
N LEU A 163 -6.12 7.57 -12.71
CA LEU A 163 -5.60 6.47 -11.89
C LEU A 163 -5.26 6.96 -10.48
N GLN A 164 -5.75 6.25 -9.47
CA GLN A 164 -5.40 6.45 -8.07
C GLN A 164 -4.57 5.27 -7.58
N VAL A 165 -3.37 5.55 -7.06
CA VAL A 165 -2.44 4.54 -6.54
C VAL A 165 -2.11 4.86 -5.09
N ILE A 166 -2.27 3.89 -4.21
CA ILE A 166 -1.83 3.94 -2.81
C ILE A 166 -0.49 3.20 -2.78
N LEU A 167 0.55 3.85 -2.27
CA LEU A 167 1.86 3.25 -2.16
C LEU A 167 2.12 2.77 -0.73
N ALA A 168 2.53 1.51 -0.62
CA ALA A 168 2.97 0.94 0.64
C ALA A 168 4.19 1.68 1.21
N HIS A 169 4.29 1.67 2.54
CA HIS A 169 5.42 2.18 3.33
C HIS A 169 5.78 3.63 3.01
N SER A 170 4.77 4.50 2.99
CA SER A 170 4.87 5.92 2.62
C SER A 170 5.51 6.18 1.25
N GLY A 171 5.34 5.25 0.29
CA GLY A 171 5.97 5.34 -1.03
C GLY A 171 7.43 4.89 -1.05
N GLY A 172 7.86 4.17 -0.02
CA GLY A 172 9.25 3.77 0.17
C GLY A 172 10.16 4.98 0.35
N ALA A 173 11.15 5.13 -0.53
CA ALA A 173 12.06 6.27 -0.53
C ALA A 173 11.58 7.42 -1.44
N LEU A 174 10.40 7.31 -2.07
CA LEU A 174 9.93 8.28 -3.05
C LEU A 174 9.78 9.71 -2.49
N PRO A 175 9.20 9.96 -1.29
CA PRO A 175 9.14 11.31 -0.75
C PRO A 175 10.52 11.97 -0.58
N PHE A 176 11.52 11.18 -0.21
CA PHE A 176 12.89 11.66 -0.04
C PHE A 176 13.61 11.89 -1.38
N LEU A 177 13.35 11.03 -2.36
CA LEU A 177 14.03 11.05 -3.66
C LEU A 177 13.32 11.89 -4.73
N ALA A 178 12.10 12.38 -4.48
CA ALA A 178 11.29 13.08 -5.48
C ALA A 178 12.02 14.25 -6.14
N ALA A 179 12.65 15.14 -5.35
CA ALA A 179 13.42 16.26 -5.88
C ALA A 179 14.65 15.84 -6.69
N ARG A 180 15.29 14.72 -6.30
CA ARG A 180 16.42 14.16 -7.04
C ARG A 180 15.95 13.58 -8.38
N ILE A 181 14.84 12.85 -8.40
CA ILE A 181 14.24 12.29 -9.61
C ILE A 181 13.85 13.42 -10.57
N ASP A 182 13.16 14.45 -10.08
CA ASP A 182 12.77 15.64 -10.85
C ASP A 182 13.99 16.32 -11.48
N SER A 183 15.02 16.57 -10.66
CA SER A 183 16.29 17.14 -11.15
C SER A 183 16.94 16.25 -12.20
N CYS A 184 16.99 14.93 -12.02
CA CYS A 184 17.55 14.02 -13.02
C CYS A 184 16.76 14.06 -14.34
N ILE A 185 15.43 14.13 -14.30
CA ILE A 185 14.59 14.22 -15.51
C ILE A 185 14.89 15.51 -16.28
N VAL A 186 14.96 16.65 -15.59
CA VAL A 186 15.24 17.96 -16.19
C VAL A 186 16.63 18.02 -16.82
N HIS A 187 17.62 17.33 -16.23
CA HIS A 187 19.01 17.36 -16.70
C HIS A 187 19.38 16.19 -17.63
N ASP A 188 18.45 15.29 -17.95
CA ASP A 188 18.71 14.18 -18.86
C ASP A 188 18.44 14.57 -20.32
N ALA A 189 19.50 14.64 -21.13
CA ALA A 189 19.42 15.11 -22.51
C ALA A 189 18.52 14.25 -23.41
N HIS A 190 18.38 12.95 -23.14
CA HIS A 190 17.48 12.08 -23.89
C HIS A 190 16.02 12.40 -23.56
N LEU A 191 15.71 12.58 -22.27
CA LEU A 191 14.36 12.95 -21.83
C LEU A 191 13.94 14.36 -22.26
N GLN A 192 14.89 15.30 -22.42
CA GLN A 192 14.61 16.64 -22.95
C GLN A 192 14.19 16.66 -24.43
N GLN A 193 14.41 15.56 -25.17
CA GLN A 193 13.95 15.42 -26.55
C GLN A 193 12.60 14.69 -26.65
N ALA A 194 12.12 14.11 -25.56
CA ALA A 194 10.85 13.40 -25.51
C ALA A 194 9.67 14.37 -25.27
N GLU A 195 8.46 13.87 -25.48
CA GLU A 195 7.24 14.63 -25.15
C GLU A 195 7.21 15.03 -23.66
N PRO A 196 6.73 16.25 -23.34
CA PRO A 196 6.53 16.68 -21.97
C PRO A 196 5.62 15.70 -21.21
N ARG A 197 5.92 15.50 -19.93
CA ARG A 197 5.16 14.63 -19.02
C ARG A 197 4.70 15.39 -17.80
N THR A 198 3.68 14.87 -17.15
CA THR A 198 3.24 15.39 -15.84
C THR A 198 4.40 15.33 -14.84
N SER A 199 4.62 16.41 -14.08
CA SER A 199 5.71 16.47 -13.10
C SER A 199 5.50 15.45 -11.99
N ILE A 200 6.60 14.95 -11.39
CA ILE A 200 6.50 14.04 -10.24
C ILE A 200 5.69 14.66 -9.10
N TRP A 201 5.80 15.98 -8.89
CA TRP A 201 5.06 16.72 -7.87
C TRP A 201 3.56 16.74 -8.12
N ASP A 202 3.16 16.82 -9.39
CA ASP A 202 1.75 16.74 -9.77
C ASP A 202 1.20 15.34 -9.59
N VAL A 203 1.95 14.31 -10.01
CA VAL A 203 1.59 12.90 -9.78
C VAL A 203 1.42 12.62 -8.29
N LEU A 204 2.36 13.08 -7.45
CA LEU A 204 2.34 12.91 -6.00
C LEU A 204 1.13 13.58 -5.32
N ARG A 205 0.62 14.68 -5.89
CA ARG A 205 -0.53 15.42 -5.35
C ARG A 205 -1.89 15.02 -5.94
N ARG A 206 -1.93 14.35 -7.10
CA ARG A 206 -3.18 14.05 -7.81
C ARG A 206 -3.48 12.56 -7.89
N ASN A 207 -2.47 11.73 -8.11
CA ASN A 207 -2.61 10.30 -8.40
C ASN A 207 -2.20 9.43 -7.21
N ILE A 208 -1.21 9.87 -6.44
CA ILE A 208 -0.62 9.06 -5.37
C ILE A 208 -1.26 9.35 -4.03
N TRP A 209 -1.57 8.29 -3.29
CA TRP A 209 -1.83 8.27 -1.87
C TRP A 209 -0.68 7.53 -1.19
N LEU A 210 -0.34 7.93 0.03
CA LEU A 210 0.71 7.29 0.81
C LEU A 210 0.10 6.67 2.05
N ASP A 211 0.42 5.41 2.36
CA ASP A 211 0.19 4.95 3.72
C ASP A 211 1.18 5.64 4.69
N ALA A 212 0.91 5.55 5.98
CA ALA A 212 1.76 6.10 7.05
C ALA A 212 2.58 5.00 7.76
N VAL A 213 2.89 3.89 7.07
CA VAL A 213 3.71 2.81 7.63
C VAL A 213 5.19 3.14 7.46
N VAL A 214 5.70 4.00 8.35
CA VAL A 214 7.07 4.53 8.26
C VAL A 214 7.77 4.63 9.63
N TYR A 215 7.08 4.24 10.70
CA TYR A 215 7.56 4.02 12.08
C TYR A 215 8.17 5.22 12.82
N GLY A 216 8.36 6.36 12.15
CA GLY A 216 9.01 7.53 12.72
C GLY A 216 8.50 8.85 12.15
N GLU A 217 8.50 9.88 12.98
CA GLU A 217 7.99 11.21 12.68
C GLU A 217 8.63 11.84 11.43
N VAL A 218 9.95 11.64 11.24
CA VAL A 218 10.69 12.18 10.09
C VAL A 218 10.11 11.68 8.77
N GLY A 219 9.77 10.39 8.71
CA GLY A 219 9.16 9.78 7.53
C GLY A 219 7.77 10.32 7.25
N VAL A 220 6.93 10.44 8.29
CA VAL A 220 5.58 11.00 8.17
C VAL A 220 5.63 12.44 7.66
N ARG A 221 6.50 13.29 8.22
CA ARG A 221 6.68 14.68 7.73
C ARG A 221 7.11 14.73 6.26
N GLY A 222 7.95 13.79 5.82
CA GLY A 222 8.31 13.65 4.41
C GLY A 222 7.12 13.34 3.51
N ALA A 223 6.31 12.35 3.89
CA ALA A 223 5.09 11.97 3.17
C ALA A 223 4.08 13.14 3.09
N LEU A 224 3.83 13.81 4.22
CA LEU A 224 2.97 14.99 4.29
C LEU A 224 3.48 16.12 3.39
N GLY A 225 4.80 16.36 3.38
CA GLY A 225 5.43 17.42 2.58
C GLY A 225 5.28 17.24 1.07
N VAL A 226 5.25 16.00 0.57
CA VAL A 226 5.16 15.74 -0.88
C VAL A 226 3.73 15.57 -1.40
N SER A 227 2.86 14.89 -0.63
CA SER A 227 1.50 14.56 -1.07
C SER A 227 0.41 15.40 -0.42
N GLY A 228 0.72 16.12 0.65
CA GLY A 228 -0.27 16.84 1.47
C GLY A 228 -0.96 15.92 2.47
N ALA A 229 -1.38 16.48 3.60
CA ALA A 229 -1.98 15.71 4.68
C ALA A 229 -3.31 15.05 4.32
N ASP A 230 -4.00 15.54 3.30
CA ASP A 230 -5.25 14.96 2.82
C ASP A 230 -5.03 13.68 1.99
N ARG A 231 -3.78 13.31 1.69
CA ARG A 231 -3.41 12.15 0.86
C ARG A 231 -2.53 11.11 1.57
N VAL A 232 -2.39 11.23 2.89
CA VAL A 232 -1.69 10.26 3.75
C VAL A 232 -2.69 9.51 4.62
N MET A 233 -2.57 8.18 4.75
CA MET A 233 -3.51 7.37 5.53
C MET A 233 -2.81 6.37 6.44
N PHE A 234 -3.34 6.18 7.63
CA PHE A 234 -2.82 5.21 8.59
C PHE A 234 -2.87 3.77 8.07
N GLY A 235 -1.84 2.99 8.39
CA GLY A 235 -1.74 1.56 8.15
C GLY A 235 -0.90 0.89 9.24
N THR A 236 -1.01 -0.44 9.34
CA THR A 236 -0.29 -1.22 10.38
C THR A 236 0.69 -2.24 9.82
N ASP A 237 0.50 -2.66 8.57
CA ASP A 237 1.21 -3.82 7.97
C ASP A 237 1.07 -5.11 8.79
N ALA A 238 -0.03 -5.24 9.52
CA ALA A 238 -0.33 -6.45 10.27
C ALA A 238 -0.68 -7.60 9.31
N PRO A 239 -0.21 -8.84 9.57
CA PRO A 239 0.42 -9.29 10.81
C PRO A 239 1.96 -9.45 10.73
N PHE A 240 2.66 -8.78 9.81
CA PHE A 240 4.07 -9.12 9.49
C PHE A 240 5.11 -8.81 10.58
N PHE A 241 4.81 -7.87 11.48
CA PHE A 241 5.70 -7.47 12.57
C PHE A 241 5.04 -7.70 13.95
N PRO A 242 4.85 -8.97 14.36
CA PRO A 242 4.31 -9.29 15.68
C PRO A 242 5.31 -8.93 16.78
N PRO A 243 4.84 -8.76 18.04
CA PRO A 243 5.73 -8.79 19.19
C PRO A 243 6.57 -10.07 19.13
N LEU A 244 7.87 -9.92 19.32
CA LEU A 244 8.73 -11.07 19.53
C LEU A 244 8.71 -11.37 21.02
N ASP A 245 8.36 -12.60 21.39
CA ASP A 245 8.55 -13.09 22.76
C ASP A 245 10.06 -13.07 23.03
N HIS A 246 10.54 -12.09 23.78
CA HIS A 246 11.95 -12.02 24.13
C HIS A 246 12.13 -12.08 25.64
N VAL A 247 12.84 -13.14 26.01
CA VAL A 247 13.75 -13.29 27.15
C VAL A 247 13.96 -11.99 27.90
N ALA A 248 13.62 -12.04 29.19
CA ALA A 248 13.91 -11.00 30.16
C ALA A 248 15.39 -10.59 30.11
N GLU A 249 15.65 -9.37 29.68
CA GLU A 249 16.82 -8.61 30.08
C GLU A 249 16.33 -7.35 30.77
N ASP A 250 15.95 -7.51 32.03
CA ASP A 250 16.46 -6.71 33.14
C ASP A 250 15.82 -7.24 34.43
N GLY A 251 16.65 -7.45 35.45
CA GLY A 251 16.30 -8.04 36.76
C GLY A 251 15.38 -7.18 37.63
N GLY A 252 14.30 -6.64 37.07
CA GLY A 252 13.18 -6.06 37.81
C GLY A 252 12.07 -7.10 37.91
N GLU A 253 11.77 -7.53 39.14
CA GLU A 253 10.57 -8.30 39.43
C GLU A 253 9.31 -7.54 38.97
N GLY A 254 8.76 -7.93 37.83
CA GLY A 254 7.58 -7.32 37.23
C GLY A 254 7.11 -8.15 36.03
N GLY A 255 6.63 -9.36 36.33
CA GLY A 255 6.28 -10.37 35.33
C GLY A 255 5.20 -9.97 34.33
N GLY A 256 5.22 -10.68 33.19
CA GLY A 256 4.13 -10.72 32.24
C GLY A 256 4.61 -10.84 30.80
N GLY A 257 4.95 -12.05 30.37
CA GLY A 257 5.02 -12.36 28.94
C GLY A 257 3.71 -11.95 28.28
N ARG A 258 3.78 -11.03 27.32
CA ARG A 258 2.60 -10.58 26.59
C ARG A 258 2.48 -11.44 25.34
N GLY A 259 1.76 -12.55 25.48
CA GLY A 259 1.27 -13.31 24.33
C GLY A 259 0.42 -12.43 23.39
N GLU A 260 0.02 -13.02 22.25
CA GLU A 260 -0.66 -12.44 21.09
C GLU A 260 -1.85 -11.46 21.35
N GLY A 261 -2.32 -11.31 22.59
CA GLY A 261 -3.36 -10.35 23.00
C GLY A 261 -2.88 -8.94 23.41
N GLY A 262 -1.57 -8.68 23.46
CA GLY A 262 -1.01 -7.36 23.82
C GLY A 262 -1.03 -6.32 22.68
N LYS A 263 -0.74 -5.06 23.01
CA LYS A 263 -0.49 -4.02 21.99
C LYS A 263 0.84 -4.31 21.27
N TRP A 264 0.80 -4.36 19.94
CA TRP A 264 1.93 -4.48 19.04
C TRP A 264 2.71 -3.18 18.93
N LEU A 265 4.03 -3.24 19.16
CA LEU A 265 4.93 -2.09 19.03
C LEU A 265 4.90 -1.51 17.60
N SER A 266 4.82 -2.36 16.58
CA SER A 266 4.73 -1.97 15.17
C SER A 266 3.54 -1.05 14.87
N VAL A 267 2.41 -1.23 15.57
CA VAL A 267 1.22 -0.37 15.44
C VAL A 267 1.42 0.95 16.18
N GLU A 268 1.87 0.88 17.44
CA GLU A 268 2.00 2.07 18.29
C GLU A 268 3.05 3.04 17.74
N LEU A 269 4.13 2.54 17.13
CA LEU A 269 5.16 3.39 16.48
C LEU A 269 4.57 4.26 15.37
N ASN A 270 3.71 3.71 14.51
CA ASN A 270 3.08 4.50 13.44
C ASN A 270 2.07 5.51 14.01
N MET A 271 1.26 5.13 15.00
CA MET A 271 0.33 6.05 15.65
C MET A 271 1.07 7.22 16.32
N ASP A 272 2.15 6.94 17.05
CA ASP A 272 2.95 7.96 17.71
C ASP A 272 3.69 8.85 16.71
N ALA A 273 4.17 8.29 15.59
CA ALA A 273 4.80 9.06 14.52
C ALA A 273 3.82 10.06 13.89
N ILE A 274 2.58 9.64 13.61
CA ILE A 274 1.52 10.51 13.08
C ILE A 274 1.18 11.61 14.07
N ARG A 275 0.96 11.26 15.35
CA ARG A 275 0.65 12.22 16.41
C ARG A 275 1.71 13.31 16.54
N LYS A 276 2.99 12.93 16.51
CA LYS A 276 4.11 13.89 16.60
C LYS A 276 4.22 14.77 15.35
N ALA A 277 4.04 14.19 14.17
CA ALA A 277 4.17 14.90 12.90
C ALA A 277 3.02 15.91 12.68
N CYS A 278 1.78 15.50 12.96
CA CYS A 278 0.57 16.30 12.70
C CYS A 278 0.21 17.21 13.89
N GLY A 279 0.72 16.91 15.09
CA GLY A 279 0.28 17.53 16.34
C GLY A 279 -0.92 16.81 16.95
N ALA A 280 -0.82 16.46 18.23
CA ALA A 280 -1.83 15.69 18.94
C ALA A 280 -3.18 16.42 19.03
N GLY A 281 -4.27 15.72 18.68
CA GLY A 281 -5.64 16.21 18.67
C GLY A 281 -6.00 17.08 17.46
N SER A 282 -5.06 17.31 16.53
CA SER A 282 -5.29 18.17 15.36
C SER A 282 -6.25 17.52 14.35
N GLU A 283 -6.86 18.36 13.50
CA GLU A 283 -7.64 17.86 12.36
C GLU A 283 -6.77 17.09 11.35
N GLU A 284 -5.48 17.43 11.28
CA GLU A 284 -4.51 16.73 10.44
C GLU A 284 -4.27 15.29 10.95
N GLU A 285 -4.06 15.11 12.26
CA GLU A 285 -3.94 13.77 12.87
C GLU A 285 -5.21 12.94 12.60
N LYS A 286 -6.40 13.54 12.79
CA LYS A 286 -7.68 12.85 12.53
C LYS A 286 -7.86 12.46 11.06
N ALA A 287 -7.45 13.33 10.15
CA ALA A 287 -7.49 13.05 8.72
C ALA A 287 -6.60 11.84 8.38
N VAL A 288 -5.34 11.84 8.83
CA VAL A 288 -4.39 10.76 8.57
C VAL A 288 -4.80 9.45 9.25
N LEU A 289 -5.30 9.49 10.50
CA LEU A 289 -5.71 8.29 11.24
C LEU A 289 -6.95 7.60 10.70
N GLY A 290 -7.75 8.25 9.85
CA GLY A 290 -8.89 7.59 9.22
C GLY A 290 -9.77 8.46 8.33
N GLY A 291 -9.83 9.78 8.56
CA GLY A 291 -10.67 10.69 7.76
C GLY A 291 -10.41 10.60 6.26
N ASN A 292 -9.14 10.48 5.86
CA ASN A 292 -8.74 10.33 4.47
C ASN A 292 -9.18 9.00 3.85
N ALA A 293 -9.05 7.89 4.59
CA ALA A 293 -9.52 6.59 4.13
C ALA A 293 -11.05 6.56 4.00
N ILE A 294 -11.78 7.14 4.95
CA ILE A 294 -13.24 7.27 4.88
C ILE A 294 -13.66 8.02 3.61
N ARG A 295 -12.98 9.14 3.32
CA ARG A 295 -13.24 9.96 2.12
C ARG A 295 -12.90 9.23 0.82
N LEU A 296 -11.73 8.61 0.73
CA LEU A 296 -11.29 7.94 -0.49
C LEU A 296 -12.17 6.73 -0.84
N PHE A 297 -12.50 5.92 0.17
CA PHE A 297 -13.19 4.65 -0.05
C PHE A 297 -14.69 4.69 0.21
N GLY A 298 -15.26 5.83 0.62
CA GLY A 298 -16.68 5.94 0.96
C GLY A 298 -17.08 4.94 2.05
N LEU A 299 -16.31 4.89 3.14
CA LEU A 299 -16.54 3.93 4.22
C LEU A 299 -17.73 4.37 5.07
N ASP A 300 -18.55 3.41 5.47
CA ASP A 300 -19.66 3.69 6.38
C ASP A 300 -19.14 3.78 7.82
N VAL A 301 -19.24 4.98 8.38
CA VAL A 301 -18.88 5.29 9.77
C VAL A 301 -20.09 5.72 10.60
N SER A 302 -21.30 5.57 10.08
CA SER A 302 -22.50 5.78 10.88
C SER A 302 -22.50 4.81 12.06
N ASP A 303 -22.49 5.36 13.26
CA ASP A 303 -22.42 4.59 14.49
C ASP A 303 -23.80 4.20 14.98
N ASP A 304 -23.81 3.04 15.64
CA ASP A 304 -24.89 2.35 16.35
C ASP A 304 -25.41 3.22 17.52
N VAL A 305 -26.11 4.31 17.22
CA VAL A 305 -26.86 5.15 18.20
C VAL A 305 -27.91 4.33 18.98
N CYS A 306 -28.05 3.02 18.73
CA CYS A 306 -29.03 2.15 19.37
C CYS A 306 -28.47 0.96 20.16
N ARG A 307 -27.18 0.89 20.49
CA ARG A 307 -26.68 -0.17 21.39
C ARG A 307 -25.94 0.38 22.60
N THR A 308 -26.70 1.05 23.46
CA THR A 308 -26.43 1.21 24.91
C THR A 308 -27.19 0.17 25.70
#